data_AF-A0AA39WQG2-F1
#
_entry.id   AF-A0AA39WQG2-F1
#
_cell.length_a   1.000
_cell.length_b   1.000
_cell.length_c   1.000
_cell.angle_alpha   90.00
_cell.angle_beta   90.00
_cell.angle_gamma   90.00
#
_symmetry.space_group_name_H-M   'P 1'
#
loop_
_entity.id
_entity.type
_entity.pdbx_description
1 polymer ?
#
loop_
_entity_poly.entity_id
_entity_poly.type
_entity_poly.pdbx_seq_one_letter_code
_entity_poly.pdbx_strand_id
1 'polypeptide(L)'
;MVQRSVLTTTKALATGLFCFLLSAGPVAAASIPRQVPAGEVTSQPAIAIKLNPNFSPTQRRQDGSLTGAELVKSLVLNALPSSAIKSRQNTPDLNVLPLFNLPSEVIDKIVADAEANTPNYKAPNFRAWFQVLLPDAETEVDTVLRTLNTYPEVASSQSLASFSPPQIGATVDPSDDELFPQQGYLKASPQGIDAEYAWGFPGGDGAGQRVIDIESGWKLEHQDLAAANIGLQPGSDNMRGRNFSDWRHGTAVLGIMLMVDNDLGGVGAMPAAQGDVVSIRRNSIPFDNRPEAIMDATSRLSAGDVMLLEMQVSNQGTTQYWPVELYDAEFEAITAATAKGIVVIEPAGNGLIQTPGQGDVNLDSAVTRPGETEAREWLNPSSPDYRGDSGAIIVGASTSTVPRSKAIWSNYGSRVDVHAWGENVLTTMCEDDFLGNCHDNYEPFGGTSAASPIVVGAALSVQGMLVANGRSRLNSVQMRDLLKTGGSPVSNPSAGNIGVMPDLKALIDGGFLE
;
A
#
# COMPACT_ATOMS: atom_id res chain seq x y z
N MET A 1 -6.04 68.64 53.36
CA MET A 1 -6.94 67.85 54.22
C MET A 1 -8.21 67.64 53.40
N VAL A 2 -8.55 66.40 53.00
CA VAL A 2 -9.64 66.05 52.03
C VAL A 2 -9.31 66.58 50.60
N GLN A 3 -9.36 65.87 49.46
CA GLN A 3 -10.31 64.87 48.93
C GLN A 3 -9.75 64.17 47.64
N ARG A 4 -10.47 63.13 47.16
CA ARG A 4 -10.37 62.42 45.84
C ARG A 4 -9.16 61.46 45.67
N SER A 5 -9.30 60.29 45.03
CA SER A 5 -10.50 59.50 44.67
C SER A 5 -10.16 58.06 44.27
N VAL A 6 -10.87 57.08 44.85
CA VAL A 6 -11.45 55.87 44.21
C VAL A 6 -10.52 54.95 43.36
N LEU A 7 -10.25 53.70 43.83
CA LEU A 7 -10.97 52.48 43.38
C LEU A 7 -10.59 51.20 44.15
N THR A 8 -11.59 50.33 44.38
CA THR A 8 -11.58 49.05 45.13
C THR A 8 -12.74 48.16 44.58
N THR A 9 -13.02 46.89 44.94
CA THR A 9 -12.68 46.10 46.15
C THR A 9 -12.81 44.57 45.91
N THR A 10 -12.02 43.75 46.63
CA THR A 10 -12.33 42.42 47.23
C THR A 10 -13.20 41.32 46.56
N LYS A 11 -12.66 40.08 46.66
CA LYS A 11 -13.27 38.80 47.11
C LYS A 11 -14.81 38.60 47.19
N ALA A 12 -15.22 37.44 46.62
CA ALA A 12 -16.20 36.45 47.11
C ALA A 12 -17.72 36.75 47.13
N LEU A 13 -18.53 35.86 46.53
CA LEU A 13 -19.52 35.00 47.21
C LEU A 13 -20.18 33.99 46.23
N ALA A 14 -20.99 33.05 46.76
CA ALA A 14 -21.82 32.11 46.00
C ALA A 14 -23.33 32.38 46.20
N THR A 15 -24.18 31.66 45.43
CA THR A 15 -25.62 31.29 45.67
C THR A 15 -26.68 31.93 44.75
N GLY A 16 -27.57 31.09 44.18
CA GLY A 16 -28.88 31.43 43.55
C GLY A 16 -28.83 31.64 42.02
N LEU A 17 -29.21 30.71 41.11
CA LEU A 17 -30.43 29.89 40.92
C LEU A 17 -31.65 30.64 40.34
N PHE A 18 -31.89 30.55 39.03
CA PHE A 18 -33.16 30.01 38.48
C PHE A 18 -33.09 29.66 36.97
N CYS A 19 -33.92 28.69 36.58
CA CYS A 19 -33.94 27.89 35.35
C CYS A 19 -34.06 28.60 33.99
N PHE A 20 -33.53 27.95 32.95
CA PHE A 20 -34.38 27.50 31.83
C PHE A 20 -33.99 26.07 31.40
N LEU A 21 -35.01 25.23 31.16
CA LEU A 21 -34.87 23.82 30.78
C LEU A 21 -34.85 23.66 29.27
N LEU A 22 -33.90 22.88 28.74
CA LEU A 22 -34.06 22.14 27.48
C LEU A 22 -33.46 20.75 27.64
N SER A 23 -34.24 19.73 27.30
CA SER A 23 -33.96 18.33 27.63
C SER A 23 -33.08 17.63 26.60
N ALA A 24 -31.99 17.03 27.05
CA ALA A 24 -31.31 15.94 26.34
C ALA A 24 -31.54 14.64 27.12
N GLY A 25 -32.11 13.63 26.46
CA GLY A 25 -32.40 12.33 27.07
C GLY A 25 -31.12 11.50 27.30
N PRO A 26 -31.20 10.41 28.09
CA PRO A 26 -30.07 9.53 28.31
C PRO A 26 -29.70 8.84 26.99
N VAL A 27 -28.50 9.12 26.48
CA VAL A 27 -27.87 8.29 25.45
C VAL A 27 -27.63 6.92 26.08
N ALA A 28 -28.31 5.90 25.57
CA ALA A 28 -28.10 4.53 26.03
C ALA A 28 -26.63 4.15 25.80
N ALA A 29 -25.98 3.63 26.84
CA ALA A 29 -24.64 3.08 26.71
C ALA A 29 -24.71 1.87 25.74
N ALA A 30 -24.27 2.09 24.51
CA ALA A 30 -24.03 1.00 23.57
C ALA A 30 -22.94 0.11 24.18
N SER A 31 -23.32 -1.07 24.64
CA SER A 31 -22.38 -2.06 25.14
C SER A 31 -21.40 -2.43 24.04
N ILE A 32 -20.11 -2.20 24.29
CA ILE A 32 -19.01 -2.65 23.42
C ILE A 32 -19.23 -4.15 23.15
N PRO A 33 -19.35 -4.60 21.89
CA PRO A 33 -19.43 -6.02 21.60
C PRO A 33 -18.17 -6.70 22.12
N ARG A 34 -18.36 -7.76 22.91
CA ARG A 34 -17.30 -8.53 23.55
C ARG A 34 -16.30 -8.99 22.48
N GLN A 35 -15.00 -8.73 22.70
CA GLN A 35 -13.94 -9.28 21.85
C GLN A 35 -14.16 -10.80 21.71
N VAL A 36 -14.23 -11.26 20.46
CA VAL A 36 -14.10 -12.68 20.15
C VAL A 36 -12.63 -13.04 20.40
N PRO A 37 -12.32 -14.09 21.19
CA PRO A 37 -10.95 -14.52 21.38
C PRO A 37 -10.28 -14.85 20.05
N ALA A 38 -8.97 -14.65 19.95
CA ALA A 38 -8.19 -15.13 18.80
C ALA A 38 -8.26 -16.66 18.72
N GLY A 39 -9.10 -17.14 17.82
CA GLY A 39 -9.32 -18.54 17.51
C GLY A 39 -10.01 -18.61 16.15
N GLU A 40 -9.25 -19.00 15.14
CA GLU A 40 -9.67 -19.32 13.77
C GLU A 40 -10.88 -18.52 13.24
N VAL A 41 -10.61 -17.32 12.73
CA VAL A 41 -11.50 -16.74 11.70
C VAL A 41 -11.22 -17.51 10.40
N THR A 42 -11.73 -18.74 10.30
CA THR A 42 -11.75 -19.47 9.02
C THR A 42 -12.52 -18.62 8.02
N SER A 43 -11.90 -18.24 6.91
CA SER A 43 -12.53 -17.44 5.86
C SER A 43 -13.61 -18.28 5.14
N GLN A 44 -14.81 -18.32 5.72
CA GLN A 44 -15.93 -19.06 5.12
C GLN A 44 -16.26 -18.47 3.74
N PRO A 45 -16.31 -19.29 2.68
CA PRO A 45 -16.57 -18.79 1.35
C PRO A 45 -18.01 -18.24 1.25
N ALA A 46 -18.17 -17.17 0.46
CA ALA A 46 -19.46 -16.56 0.22
C ALA A 46 -19.84 -16.64 -1.27
N ILE A 47 -21.14 -16.72 -1.54
CA ILE A 47 -21.69 -16.74 -2.90
C ILE A 47 -22.77 -15.68 -3.07
N ALA A 48 -22.90 -15.16 -4.29
CA ALA A 48 -24.00 -14.29 -4.69
C ALA A 48 -24.94 -15.02 -5.65
N ILE A 49 -26.24 -14.85 -5.43
CA ILE A 49 -27.31 -15.52 -6.18
C ILE A 49 -28.34 -14.48 -6.62
N LYS A 50 -28.64 -14.45 -7.92
CA LYS A 50 -29.73 -13.66 -8.50
C LYS A 50 -30.93 -14.54 -8.74
N LEU A 51 -32.09 -14.21 -8.17
CA LEU A 51 -33.34 -14.89 -8.49
C LEU A 51 -33.90 -14.44 -9.85
N ASN A 52 -34.55 -15.36 -10.55
CA ASN A 52 -35.35 -15.04 -11.73
C ASN A 52 -36.56 -14.15 -11.37
N PRO A 53 -36.97 -13.19 -12.22
CA PRO A 53 -38.01 -12.21 -11.89
C PRO A 53 -39.33 -12.82 -11.41
N ASN A 54 -39.69 -14.00 -11.95
CA ASN A 54 -40.90 -14.75 -11.58
C ASN A 54 -40.90 -15.27 -10.13
N PHE A 55 -39.75 -15.24 -9.44
CA PHE A 55 -39.51 -15.74 -8.09
C PHE A 55 -38.96 -14.64 -7.14
N SER A 56 -38.98 -13.39 -7.60
CA SER A 56 -38.51 -12.18 -6.89
C SER A 56 -39.35 -11.86 -5.63
N PRO A 57 -38.83 -11.12 -4.62
CA PRO A 57 -39.35 -11.13 -3.24
C PRO A 57 -40.70 -10.44 -2.96
N THR A 58 -41.48 -10.07 -3.98
CA THR A 58 -42.74 -9.35 -3.78
C THR A 58 -43.85 -10.28 -3.28
N GLN A 59 -43.90 -10.39 -1.95
CA GLN A 59 -44.87 -11.10 -1.11
C GLN A 59 -44.73 -12.64 -1.12
N ARG A 60 -45.13 -13.28 0.00
CA ARG A 60 -45.51 -14.70 -0.03
C ARG A 60 -46.64 -14.83 -1.05
N ARG A 61 -46.50 -15.75 -2.00
CA ARG A 61 -47.63 -16.12 -2.84
C ARG A 61 -48.73 -16.69 -1.94
N GLN A 62 -49.99 -16.47 -2.30
CA GLN A 62 -51.14 -16.93 -1.50
C GLN A 62 -51.23 -18.48 -1.40
N ASP A 63 -50.46 -19.20 -2.23
CA ASP A 63 -50.29 -20.65 -2.21
C ASP A 63 -49.31 -21.18 -1.14
N GLY A 64 -48.55 -20.31 -0.47
CA GLY A 64 -47.57 -20.68 0.56
C GLY A 64 -46.16 -21.00 0.06
N SER A 65 -45.84 -20.79 -1.21
CA SER A 65 -44.48 -20.96 -1.74
C SER A 65 -43.47 -19.96 -1.16
N LEU A 66 -42.22 -20.42 -0.98
CA LEU A 66 -41.09 -19.62 -0.50
C LEU A 66 -40.71 -18.53 -1.51
N THR A 67 -40.31 -17.35 -1.03
CA THR A 67 -39.80 -16.26 -1.89
C THR A 67 -38.57 -15.58 -1.29
N GLY A 68 -37.81 -14.84 -2.11
CA GLY A 68 -36.66 -14.04 -1.67
C GLY A 68 -35.63 -14.83 -0.86
N ALA A 69 -35.27 -14.33 0.33
CA ALA A 69 -34.26 -14.94 1.19
C ALA A 69 -34.67 -16.36 1.68
N GLU A 70 -35.96 -16.63 1.92
CA GLU A 70 -36.44 -17.97 2.31
C GLU A 70 -36.24 -18.97 1.15
N LEU A 71 -36.48 -18.54 -0.08
CA LEU A 71 -36.24 -19.35 -1.28
C LEU A 71 -34.75 -19.59 -1.51
N VAL A 72 -33.93 -18.54 -1.47
CA VAL A 72 -32.47 -18.64 -1.62
C VAL A 72 -31.87 -19.61 -0.58
N LYS A 73 -32.30 -19.52 0.67
CA LYS A 73 -31.88 -20.46 1.74
C LYS A 73 -32.21 -21.91 1.39
N SER A 74 -33.41 -22.18 0.89
CA SER A 74 -33.81 -23.52 0.43
C SER A 74 -32.95 -24.01 -0.74
N LEU A 75 -32.72 -23.16 -1.75
CA LEU A 75 -31.91 -23.51 -2.92
C LEU A 75 -30.45 -23.83 -2.54
N VAL A 76 -29.82 -23.02 -1.68
CA VAL A 76 -28.43 -23.28 -1.23
C VAL A 76 -28.37 -24.56 -0.39
N LEU A 77 -29.31 -24.79 0.55
CA LEU A 77 -29.34 -26.03 1.33
C LEU A 77 -29.49 -27.29 0.47
N ASN A 78 -30.21 -27.21 -0.66
CA ASN A 78 -30.34 -28.32 -1.62
C ASN A 78 -29.12 -28.49 -2.54
N ALA A 79 -28.33 -27.43 -2.74
CA ALA A 79 -27.11 -27.43 -3.55
C ALA A 79 -25.84 -27.84 -2.78
N LEU A 80 -25.89 -27.86 -1.45
CA LEU A 80 -24.79 -28.33 -0.61
C LEU A 80 -24.60 -29.86 -0.73
N PRO A 81 -23.35 -30.36 -0.74
CA PRO A 81 -23.08 -31.79 -0.79
C PRO A 81 -23.59 -32.49 0.47
N SER A 82 -23.97 -33.76 0.35
CA SER A 82 -24.59 -34.52 1.46
C SER A 82 -23.67 -34.69 2.69
N SER A 83 -22.35 -34.52 2.53
CA SER A 83 -21.36 -34.46 3.61
C SER A 83 -21.47 -33.22 4.50
N ALA A 84 -21.91 -32.08 3.95
CA ALA A 84 -22.13 -30.83 4.69
C ALA A 84 -23.45 -30.86 5.50
N ILE A 85 -24.41 -31.70 5.11
CA ILE A 85 -25.72 -31.84 5.78
C ILE A 85 -25.63 -32.91 6.88
N LYS A 86 -24.87 -32.62 7.95
CA LYS A 86 -24.67 -33.52 9.11
C LYS A 86 -25.95 -33.67 9.95
N SER A 87 -26.84 -34.55 9.48
CA SER A 87 -28.13 -34.98 10.08
C SER A 87 -29.27 -33.95 10.01
N ARG A 88 -30.50 -34.44 9.76
CA ARG A 88 -31.73 -33.62 9.65
C ARG A 88 -32.19 -32.96 10.97
N GLN A 89 -31.44 -33.09 12.06
CA GLN A 89 -31.70 -32.37 13.32
C GLN A 89 -30.88 -31.08 13.45
N ASN A 90 -29.79 -30.91 12.67
CA ASN A 90 -28.92 -29.73 12.67
C ASN A 90 -28.77 -29.19 11.24
N THR A 91 -29.84 -28.67 10.64
CA THR A 91 -29.76 -27.93 9.37
C THR A 91 -28.93 -26.65 9.59
N PRO A 92 -27.90 -26.35 8.78
CA PRO A 92 -27.12 -25.13 8.95
C PRO A 92 -27.99 -23.87 8.82
N ASP A 93 -27.87 -22.95 9.78
CA ASP A 93 -28.63 -21.71 9.76
C ASP A 93 -27.98 -20.69 8.80
N LEU A 94 -28.19 -20.89 7.49
CA LEU A 94 -27.63 -20.00 6.48
C LEU A 94 -28.16 -18.58 6.67
N ASN A 95 -27.22 -17.63 6.81
CA ASN A 95 -27.49 -16.21 6.78
C ASN A 95 -27.59 -15.75 5.32
N VAL A 96 -28.73 -15.20 4.94
CA VAL A 96 -29.03 -14.75 3.57
C VAL A 96 -29.36 -13.26 3.62
N LEU A 97 -28.49 -12.43 3.04
CA LEU A 97 -28.59 -10.98 3.03
C LEU A 97 -28.78 -10.45 1.61
N PRO A 98 -29.31 -9.22 1.42
CA PRO A 98 -29.22 -8.53 0.13
C PRO A 98 -27.75 -8.34 -0.26
N LEU A 99 -27.41 -8.53 -1.55
CA LEU A 99 -26.07 -8.21 -2.03
C LEU A 99 -25.83 -6.69 -2.06
N PHE A 100 -26.80 -5.94 -2.60
CA PHE A 100 -26.77 -4.48 -2.68
C PHE A 100 -27.56 -3.88 -1.51
N ASN A 101 -26.91 -3.69 -0.37
CA ASN A 101 -27.54 -3.21 0.87
C ASN A 101 -27.58 -1.66 1.01
N LEU A 102 -27.63 -0.94 -0.12
CA LEU A 102 -27.81 0.52 -0.11
C LEU A 102 -29.28 0.89 0.13
N PRO A 103 -29.58 2.06 0.71
CA PRO A 103 -30.96 2.54 0.84
C PRO A 103 -31.67 2.61 -0.51
N SER A 104 -32.96 2.28 -0.54
CA SER A 104 -33.80 2.28 -1.75
C SER A 104 -33.59 3.52 -2.62
N GLU A 105 -33.73 4.70 -2.02
CA GLU A 105 -33.65 6.01 -2.68
C GLU A 105 -32.29 6.26 -3.35
N VAL A 106 -31.20 5.65 -2.86
CA VAL A 106 -29.86 5.75 -3.44
C VAL A 106 -29.77 4.89 -4.71
N ILE A 107 -30.24 3.64 -4.66
CA ILE A 107 -30.26 2.74 -5.83
C ILE A 107 -31.19 3.32 -6.90
N ASP A 108 -32.38 3.75 -6.50
CA ASP A 108 -33.40 4.28 -7.40
C ASP A 108 -32.91 5.59 -8.08
N LYS A 109 -32.15 6.43 -7.37
CA LYS A 109 -31.47 7.60 -7.95
C LYS A 109 -30.37 7.22 -8.95
N ILE A 110 -29.47 6.29 -8.59
CA ILE A 110 -28.40 5.82 -9.48
C ILE A 110 -28.99 5.24 -10.78
N VAL A 111 -30.10 4.52 -10.68
CA VAL A 111 -30.85 4.01 -11.84
C VAL A 111 -31.41 5.15 -12.69
N ALA A 112 -32.09 6.13 -12.09
CA ALA A 112 -32.65 7.27 -12.82
C ALA A 112 -31.56 8.09 -13.53
N ASP A 113 -30.44 8.34 -12.87
CA ASP A 113 -29.29 9.04 -13.45
C ASP A 113 -28.68 8.23 -14.62
N ALA A 114 -28.60 6.89 -14.52
CA ALA A 114 -28.10 6.03 -15.59
C ALA A 114 -29.05 5.97 -16.81
N GLU A 115 -30.37 5.86 -16.57
CA GLU A 115 -31.41 5.86 -17.61
C GLU A 115 -31.50 7.21 -18.34
N ALA A 116 -31.36 8.33 -17.62
CA ALA A 116 -31.34 9.66 -18.22
C ALA A 116 -30.12 9.90 -19.14
N ASN A 117 -28.96 9.34 -18.78
CA ASN A 117 -27.72 9.53 -19.54
C ASN A 117 -27.52 8.51 -20.68
N THR A 118 -28.19 7.35 -20.63
CA THR A 118 -27.96 6.26 -21.60
C THR A 118 -29.31 5.73 -22.17
N PRO A 119 -29.76 6.20 -23.36
CA PRO A 119 -31.08 5.89 -23.90
C PRO A 119 -31.42 4.40 -24.13
N ASN A 120 -30.41 3.53 -24.18
CA ASN A 120 -30.57 2.08 -24.35
C ASN A 120 -30.33 1.28 -23.06
N TYR A 121 -30.01 1.94 -21.94
CA TYR A 121 -29.84 1.27 -20.65
C TYR A 121 -31.20 0.76 -20.15
N LYS A 122 -31.18 -0.44 -19.57
CA LYS A 122 -32.33 -1.04 -18.90
C LYS A 122 -31.85 -1.53 -17.55
N ALA A 123 -32.31 -0.88 -16.48
CA ALA A 123 -31.87 -1.23 -15.14
C ALA A 123 -32.21 -2.70 -14.81
N PRO A 124 -31.23 -3.50 -14.38
CA PRO A 124 -31.52 -4.81 -13.82
C PRO A 124 -32.20 -4.65 -12.46
N ASN A 125 -33.02 -5.62 -12.05
CA ASN A 125 -33.52 -5.66 -10.68
C ASN A 125 -32.37 -5.98 -9.70
N PHE A 126 -31.72 -4.95 -9.16
CA PHE A 126 -30.65 -5.09 -8.16
C PHE A 126 -31.13 -5.81 -6.89
N ARG A 127 -32.41 -5.69 -6.52
CA ARG A 127 -33.03 -6.34 -5.34
C ARG A 127 -33.30 -7.83 -5.54
N ALA A 128 -33.08 -8.38 -6.73
CA ALA A 128 -33.11 -9.82 -6.97
C ALA A 128 -31.84 -10.54 -6.52
N TRP A 129 -30.78 -9.81 -6.13
CA TRP A 129 -29.50 -10.35 -5.70
C TRP A 129 -29.40 -10.52 -4.18
N PHE A 130 -28.98 -11.70 -3.78
CA PHE A 130 -28.68 -12.10 -2.42
C PHE A 130 -27.23 -12.55 -2.31
N GLN A 131 -26.67 -12.41 -1.11
CA GLN A 131 -25.40 -13.03 -0.70
C GLN A 131 -25.67 -14.06 0.40
N VAL A 132 -24.91 -15.16 0.37
CA VAL A 132 -25.01 -16.26 1.33
C VAL A 132 -23.61 -16.66 1.77
N LEU A 133 -23.39 -16.68 3.08
CA LEU A 133 -22.19 -17.27 3.68
C LEU A 133 -22.37 -18.79 3.74
N LEU A 134 -21.40 -19.55 3.23
CA LEU A 134 -21.46 -21.01 3.23
C LEU A 134 -21.05 -21.56 4.61
N PRO A 135 -21.64 -22.68 5.07
CA PRO A 135 -21.57 -23.09 6.47
C PRO A 135 -20.26 -23.80 6.87
N ASP A 136 -19.42 -24.14 5.89
CA ASP A 136 -18.15 -24.85 6.08
C ASP A 136 -17.08 -24.17 5.21
N ALA A 137 -15.88 -23.95 5.77
CA ALA A 137 -14.77 -23.32 5.07
C ALA A 137 -14.29 -24.18 3.88
N GLU A 138 -14.36 -25.50 4.02
CA GLU A 138 -13.99 -26.49 3.00
C GLU A 138 -15.09 -26.71 1.93
N THR A 139 -16.11 -25.83 1.85
CA THR A 139 -17.18 -25.99 0.86
C THR A 139 -16.65 -25.75 -0.56
N GLU A 140 -16.65 -26.78 -1.41
CA GLU A 140 -16.39 -26.65 -2.85
C GLU A 140 -17.39 -25.68 -3.53
N VAL A 141 -17.03 -24.39 -3.58
CA VAL A 141 -17.88 -23.31 -4.11
C VAL A 141 -18.35 -23.62 -5.52
N ASP A 142 -17.46 -24.06 -6.41
CA ASP A 142 -17.79 -24.39 -7.79
C ASP A 142 -18.81 -25.53 -7.91
N THR A 143 -18.81 -26.49 -6.98
CA THR A 143 -19.77 -27.60 -6.98
C THR A 143 -21.16 -27.12 -6.53
N VAL A 144 -21.22 -26.20 -5.57
CA VAL A 144 -22.47 -25.52 -5.18
C VAL A 144 -23.00 -24.64 -6.31
N LEU A 145 -22.15 -23.79 -6.92
CA LEU A 145 -22.53 -22.91 -8.03
C LEU A 145 -22.97 -23.68 -9.27
N ARG A 146 -22.26 -24.76 -9.65
CA ARG A 146 -22.68 -25.67 -10.74
C ARG A 146 -24.07 -26.24 -10.49
N THR A 147 -24.40 -26.60 -9.24
CA THR A 147 -25.72 -27.13 -8.88
C THR A 147 -26.79 -26.04 -8.90
N LEU A 148 -26.54 -24.88 -8.30
CA LEU A 148 -27.46 -23.73 -8.29
C LEU A 148 -27.83 -23.27 -9.70
N ASN A 149 -26.88 -23.24 -10.63
CA ASN A 149 -27.10 -22.87 -12.03
C ASN A 149 -27.96 -23.89 -12.82
N THR A 150 -28.35 -25.03 -12.24
CA THR A 150 -29.35 -25.94 -12.82
C THR A 150 -30.80 -25.60 -12.42
N TYR A 151 -30.99 -24.75 -11.40
CA TYR A 151 -32.33 -24.46 -10.84
C TYR A 151 -33.04 -23.36 -11.64
N PRO A 152 -34.30 -23.55 -12.08
CA PRO A 152 -35.04 -22.56 -12.86
C PRO A 152 -35.35 -21.27 -12.07
N GLU A 153 -35.26 -21.29 -10.74
CA GLU A 153 -35.38 -20.14 -9.87
C GLU A 153 -34.15 -19.21 -9.93
N VAL A 154 -32.98 -19.72 -10.33
CA VAL A 154 -31.70 -18.99 -10.36
C VAL A 154 -31.48 -18.37 -11.74
N ALA A 155 -31.31 -17.04 -11.78
CA ALA A 155 -30.97 -16.28 -12.98
C ALA A 155 -29.46 -16.17 -13.20
N SER A 156 -28.68 -16.20 -12.11
CA SER A 156 -27.22 -16.21 -12.08
C SER A 156 -26.75 -16.61 -10.69
N SER A 157 -25.61 -17.28 -10.60
CA SER A 157 -24.86 -17.42 -9.35
C SER A 157 -23.36 -17.28 -9.61
N GLN A 158 -22.65 -16.72 -8.62
CA GLN A 158 -21.21 -16.47 -8.68
C GLN A 158 -20.59 -16.58 -7.29
N SER A 159 -19.28 -16.83 -7.22
CA SER A 159 -18.53 -16.60 -5.99
C SER A 159 -18.51 -15.11 -5.65
N LEU A 160 -18.45 -14.82 -4.36
CA LEU A 160 -17.95 -13.55 -3.86
C LEU A 160 -16.50 -13.78 -3.45
N ALA A 161 -15.61 -12.85 -3.79
CA ALA A 161 -14.23 -12.91 -3.31
C ALA A 161 -14.25 -12.93 -1.78
N SER A 162 -13.68 -13.96 -1.17
CA SER A 162 -13.40 -13.93 0.26
C SER A 162 -12.49 -12.73 0.53
N PHE A 163 -12.90 -11.86 1.45
CA PHE A 163 -11.93 -10.98 2.07
C PHE A 163 -11.04 -11.85 2.94
N SER A 164 -9.87 -12.23 2.42
CA SER A 164 -8.72 -12.44 3.27
C SER A 164 -8.26 -11.06 3.72
N PRO A 165 -8.38 -10.70 5.01
CA PRO A 165 -7.53 -9.64 5.53
C PRO A 165 -6.07 -10.07 5.29
N PRO A 166 -5.10 -9.15 5.12
CA PRO A 166 -3.71 -9.50 5.40
C PRO A 166 -3.68 -10.16 6.78
N GLN A 167 -2.94 -11.26 6.95
CA GLN A 167 -3.03 -12.13 8.14
C GLN A 167 -2.62 -11.37 9.41
N ILE A 168 -3.58 -10.67 10.05
CA ILE A 168 -3.35 -9.97 11.31
C ILE A 168 -3.15 -11.01 12.40
N GLY A 169 -1.89 -11.41 12.61
CA GLY A 169 -1.49 -12.38 13.63
C GLY A 169 -0.71 -13.60 13.13
N ALA A 170 -0.39 -13.72 11.84
CA ALA A 170 0.78 -14.51 11.46
C ALA A 170 2.02 -13.71 11.90
N THR A 171 2.81 -14.26 12.82
CA THR A 171 4.13 -13.68 13.13
C THR A 171 5.05 -14.06 11.99
N VAL A 172 5.80 -13.10 11.45
CA VAL A 172 6.74 -13.38 10.36
C VAL A 172 7.77 -14.42 10.85
N ASP A 173 7.83 -15.60 10.24
CA ASP A 173 8.80 -16.66 10.54
C ASP A 173 9.74 -16.87 9.36
N PRO A 174 10.70 -15.96 9.14
CA PRO A 174 11.55 -15.96 7.96
C PRO A 174 12.64 -17.08 8.03
N SER A 175 12.42 -18.11 8.86
CA SER A 175 13.33 -19.24 9.03
C SER A 175 12.92 -20.46 8.21
N ASP A 176 11.72 -20.47 7.62
CA ASP A 176 11.27 -21.48 6.67
C ASP A 176 11.54 -21.09 5.19
N ASP A 177 11.62 -19.79 4.85
CA ASP A 177 12.04 -19.32 3.51
C ASP A 177 13.55 -19.53 3.23
N GLU A 178 13.87 -20.45 2.31
CA GLU A 178 15.24 -20.96 2.06
C GLU A 178 16.31 -19.87 1.80
N LEU A 179 15.94 -18.77 1.13
CA LEU A 179 16.88 -17.74 0.68
C LEU A 179 16.95 -16.52 1.61
N PHE A 180 16.08 -16.42 2.63
CA PHE A 180 16.14 -15.33 3.62
C PHE A 180 17.51 -15.12 4.29
N PRO A 181 18.34 -16.16 4.56
CA PRO A 181 19.70 -15.99 5.04
C PRO A 181 20.61 -15.11 4.15
N GLN A 182 20.23 -14.90 2.88
CA GLN A 182 20.95 -14.05 1.93
C GLN A 182 20.47 -12.58 1.95
N GLN A 183 19.31 -12.28 2.56
CA GLN A 183 18.74 -10.93 2.65
C GLN A 183 19.39 -10.10 3.77
N GLY A 184 20.71 -9.89 3.63
CA GLY A 184 21.55 -9.18 4.60
C GLY A 184 21.05 -7.77 4.96
N TYR A 185 20.28 -7.13 4.08
CA TYR A 185 19.71 -5.80 4.26
C TYR A 185 18.54 -5.73 5.26
N LEU A 186 17.90 -6.85 5.58
CA LEU A 186 16.83 -6.94 6.60
C LEU A 186 17.37 -7.20 8.02
N LYS A 187 18.62 -7.66 8.11
CA LYS A 187 19.29 -8.06 9.36
C LYS A 187 19.51 -6.90 10.32
N ALA A 188 19.90 -7.23 11.55
CA ALA A 188 20.20 -6.25 12.59
C ALA A 188 21.21 -5.18 12.17
N SER A 189 21.02 -3.96 12.66
CA SER A 189 21.97 -2.85 12.44
C SER A 189 23.34 -3.15 13.09
N PRO A 190 24.48 -2.81 12.46
CA PRO A 190 24.61 -2.09 11.20
C PRO A 190 24.65 -3.01 9.97
N GLN A 191 24.23 -4.28 10.02
CA GLN A 191 24.19 -5.14 8.83
C GLN A 191 22.99 -4.81 7.92
N GLY A 192 21.82 -4.57 8.48
CA GLY A 192 20.62 -4.14 7.75
C GLY A 192 19.80 -3.12 8.54
N ILE A 193 18.53 -2.94 8.16
CA ILE A 193 17.60 -1.99 8.80
C ILE A 193 16.96 -2.50 10.10
N ASP A 194 17.28 -3.72 10.54
CA ASP A 194 16.69 -4.42 11.69
C ASP A 194 15.18 -4.70 11.56
N ALA A 195 14.76 -5.16 10.36
CA ALA A 195 13.36 -5.50 10.08
C ALA A 195 12.89 -6.70 10.90
N GLU A 196 13.73 -7.73 11.08
CA GLU A 196 13.44 -8.89 11.95
C GLU A 196 13.04 -8.47 13.37
N TYR A 197 13.69 -7.45 13.92
CA TYR A 197 13.33 -6.93 15.24
C TYR A 197 11.98 -6.19 15.21
N ALA A 198 11.71 -5.42 14.16
CA ALA A 198 10.45 -4.70 13.98
C ALA A 198 9.24 -5.64 13.82
N TRP A 199 9.39 -6.76 13.09
CA TRP A 199 8.32 -7.76 12.90
C TRP A 199 7.82 -8.38 14.22
N GLY A 200 8.63 -8.35 15.28
CA GLY A 200 8.20 -8.73 16.63
C GLY A 200 7.22 -7.76 17.31
N PHE A 201 6.89 -6.61 16.70
CA PHE A 201 6.00 -5.59 17.24
C PHE A 201 4.75 -5.41 16.34
N PRO A 202 3.56 -5.16 16.93
CA PRO A 202 2.33 -4.96 16.16
C PRO A 202 2.47 -3.88 15.07
N GLY A 203 2.24 -4.27 13.81
CA GLY A 203 2.35 -3.38 12.65
C GLY A 203 3.79 -3.14 12.14
N GLY A 204 4.81 -3.70 12.79
CA GLY A 204 6.20 -3.60 12.31
C GLY A 204 6.47 -4.39 11.03
N ASP A 205 5.62 -5.36 10.71
CA ASP A 205 5.48 -6.10 9.45
C ASP A 205 4.82 -5.30 8.31
N GLY A 206 4.39 -4.07 8.58
CA GLY A 206 3.65 -3.21 7.65
C GLY A 206 2.13 -3.45 7.63
N ALA A 207 1.58 -4.27 8.53
CA ALA A 207 0.15 -4.58 8.57
C ALA A 207 -0.72 -3.31 8.60
N GLY A 208 -1.72 -3.27 7.72
CA GLY A 208 -2.64 -2.13 7.57
C GLY A 208 -2.01 -0.88 6.95
N GLN A 209 -0.76 -0.93 6.51
CA GLN A 209 -0.11 0.14 5.75
C GLN A 209 -0.20 -0.14 4.25
N ARG A 210 0.02 0.89 3.43
CA ARG A 210 -0.14 0.81 1.98
C ARG A 210 0.96 1.56 1.25
N VAL A 211 1.41 0.98 0.14
CA VAL A 211 2.38 1.57 -0.78
C VAL A 211 1.83 1.54 -2.21
N ILE A 212 2.07 2.60 -2.99
CA ILE A 212 2.07 2.52 -4.46
C ILE A 212 3.51 2.65 -4.96
N ASP A 213 3.93 1.69 -5.78
CA ASP A 213 5.13 1.81 -6.61
C ASP A 213 4.81 2.39 -8.01
N ILE A 214 5.71 3.23 -8.53
CA ILE A 214 5.55 3.96 -9.79
C ILE A 214 6.74 3.72 -10.71
N GLU A 215 6.56 2.78 -11.65
CA GLU A 215 7.59 2.31 -12.58
C GLU A 215 6.97 1.91 -13.96
N SER A 216 7.64 1.04 -14.72
CA SER A 216 7.35 0.65 -16.10
C SER A 216 6.78 -0.76 -16.28
N GLY A 217 6.95 -1.69 -15.33
CA GLY A 217 6.48 -3.08 -15.46
C GLY A 217 6.81 -3.97 -14.26
N TRP A 218 6.02 -5.03 -14.04
CA TRP A 218 6.04 -5.88 -12.85
C TRP A 218 5.48 -7.27 -13.13
N LYS A 219 6.05 -8.32 -12.53
CA LYS A 219 5.47 -9.66 -12.50
C LYS A 219 4.70 -9.84 -11.19
N LEU A 220 3.44 -9.39 -11.20
CA LEU A 220 2.56 -9.49 -10.03
C LEU A 220 2.19 -10.95 -9.71
N GLU A 221 2.28 -11.82 -10.71
CA GLU A 221 2.06 -13.26 -10.63
C GLU A 221 3.31 -14.07 -10.28
N HIS A 222 4.41 -13.43 -9.83
CA HIS A 222 5.55 -14.14 -9.27
C HIS A 222 5.10 -14.96 -8.05
N GLN A 223 5.56 -16.20 -7.89
CA GLN A 223 5.10 -17.11 -6.82
C GLN A 223 5.09 -16.43 -5.44
N ASP A 224 6.13 -15.64 -5.15
CA ASP A 224 6.33 -14.91 -3.89
C ASP A 224 5.53 -13.59 -3.74
N LEU A 225 4.95 -13.08 -4.83
CA LEU A 225 4.17 -11.84 -4.85
C LEU A 225 2.67 -12.08 -5.05
N ALA A 226 2.29 -13.25 -5.58
CA ALA A 226 0.91 -13.56 -5.94
C ALA A 226 -0.05 -13.46 -4.73
N ALA A 227 0.40 -13.88 -3.54
CA ALA A 227 -0.39 -13.80 -2.32
C ALA A 227 -0.45 -12.39 -1.69
N ALA A 228 0.46 -11.47 -2.05
CA ALA A 228 0.41 -10.07 -1.62
C ALA A 228 -0.74 -9.29 -2.29
N ASN A 229 -1.45 -9.88 -3.27
CA ASN A 229 -2.62 -9.31 -3.95
C ASN A 229 -2.36 -7.88 -4.47
N ILE A 230 -1.20 -7.67 -5.10
CA ILE A 230 -0.74 -6.36 -5.56
C ILE A 230 -1.65 -5.84 -6.68
N GLY A 231 -2.27 -4.69 -6.47
CA GLY A 231 -3.26 -4.15 -7.41
C GLY A 231 -2.64 -3.34 -8.55
N LEU A 232 -2.87 -3.75 -9.80
CA LEU A 232 -2.61 -2.91 -10.97
C LEU A 232 -3.67 -1.80 -11.05
N GLN A 233 -3.26 -0.54 -10.88
CA GLN A 233 -4.20 0.57 -10.82
C GLN A 233 -4.66 1.05 -12.21
N PRO A 234 -5.96 1.39 -12.40
CA PRO A 234 -6.51 1.83 -13.68
C PRO A 234 -5.74 3.02 -14.27
N GLY A 235 -5.55 3.02 -15.59
CA GLY A 235 -4.63 3.94 -16.29
C GLY A 235 -3.27 3.31 -16.62
N SER A 236 -3.05 2.08 -16.14
CA SER A 236 -1.89 1.23 -16.42
C SER A 236 -2.36 -0.04 -17.15
N ASP A 237 -2.14 -0.18 -18.46
CA ASP A 237 -2.39 -1.44 -19.20
C ASP A 237 -1.15 -2.34 -19.35
N ASN A 238 0.04 -1.79 -19.08
CA ASN A 238 1.29 -2.44 -19.44
C ASN A 238 2.10 -2.90 -18.21
N MET A 239 1.78 -4.10 -17.71
CA MET A 239 2.61 -4.80 -16.72
C MET A 239 3.96 -5.28 -17.30
N ARG A 240 4.11 -5.39 -18.62
CA ARG A 240 5.30 -5.98 -19.26
C ARG A 240 6.40 -4.98 -19.62
N GLY A 241 6.17 -3.69 -19.42
CA GLY A 241 7.09 -2.65 -19.89
C GLY A 241 7.28 -2.61 -21.41
N ARG A 242 8.41 -2.04 -21.85
CA ARG A 242 8.77 -1.76 -23.28
C ARG A 242 9.75 -2.82 -23.74
N ASN A 243 10.48 -3.36 -22.77
CA ASN A 243 11.50 -4.37 -22.88
C ASN A 243 11.40 -5.23 -21.60
N PHE A 244 12.05 -6.38 -21.63
CA PHE A 244 12.09 -7.33 -20.52
C PHE A 244 12.80 -6.80 -19.26
N SER A 245 13.73 -5.86 -19.39
CA SER A 245 14.43 -5.24 -18.24
C SER A 245 13.49 -4.42 -17.37
N ASP A 246 12.51 -3.72 -17.98
CA ASP A 246 11.49 -2.98 -17.24
C ASP A 246 10.67 -3.94 -16.35
N TRP A 247 10.34 -5.13 -16.88
CA TRP A 247 9.56 -6.15 -16.17
C TRP A 247 10.35 -6.74 -14.99
N ARG A 248 11.64 -7.06 -15.21
CA ARG A 248 12.54 -7.51 -14.13
C ARG A 248 12.74 -6.48 -13.04
N HIS A 249 12.92 -5.21 -13.40
CA HIS A 249 13.25 -4.14 -12.44
C HIS A 249 12.13 -3.93 -11.42
N GLY A 250 10.90 -3.67 -11.87
CA GLY A 250 9.78 -3.48 -10.94
C GLY A 250 9.45 -4.76 -10.16
N THR A 251 9.66 -5.96 -10.73
CA THR A 251 9.55 -7.21 -9.97
C THR A 251 10.56 -7.24 -8.81
N ALA A 252 11.82 -6.92 -9.07
CA ALA A 252 12.87 -6.83 -8.05
C ALA A 252 12.59 -5.78 -6.96
N VAL A 253 12.04 -4.63 -7.34
CA VAL A 253 11.59 -3.58 -6.42
C VAL A 253 10.46 -4.09 -5.52
N LEU A 254 9.43 -4.72 -6.09
CA LEU A 254 8.32 -5.27 -5.32
C LEU A 254 8.78 -6.36 -4.36
N GLY A 255 9.68 -7.26 -4.78
CA GLY A 255 10.17 -8.33 -3.91
C GLY A 255 10.87 -7.82 -2.65
N ILE A 256 11.66 -6.75 -2.75
CA ILE A 256 12.34 -6.14 -1.59
C ILE A 256 11.33 -5.67 -0.54
N MET A 257 10.12 -5.27 -0.96
CA MET A 257 9.08 -4.75 -0.07
C MET A 257 8.05 -5.79 0.37
N LEU A 258 7.62 -6.67 -0.55
CA LEU A 258 6.33 -7.37 -0.52
C LEU A 258 6.40 -8.87 -0.90
N MET A 259 7.57 -9.52 -0.92
CA MET A 259 7.53 -11.01 -0.86
C MET A 259 6.78 -11.39 0.42
N VAL A 260 5.81 -12.29 0.29
CA VAL A 260 5.10 -12.82 1.46
C VAL A 260 5.94 -13.89 2.15
N ASP A 261 5.75 -14.03 3.45
CA ASP A 261 6.20 -15.18 4.23
C ASP A 261 5.36 -16.42 3.82
N ASN A 262 5.98 -17.46 3.25
CA ASN A 262 5.25 -18.55 2.59
C ASN A 262 5.99 -19.91 2.40
N ASP A 263 7.09 -20.19 3.11
CA ASP A 263 8.00 -21.33 2.90
C ASP A 263 8.81 -21.30 1.56
N LEU A 264 8.86 -20.19 0.80
CA LEU A 264 9.52 -20.08 -0.50
C LEU A 264 10.40 -18.83 -0.57
N GLY A 265 11.51 -18.93 -1.32
CA GLY A 265 12.27 -17.73 -1.69
C GLY A 265 12.79 -16.97 -0.47
N GLY A 266 12.27 -15.78 -0.23
CA GLY A 266 12.62 -14.98 0.94
C GLY A 266 11.53 -13.94 1.25
N VAL A 267 11.64 -13.25 2.39
CA VAL A 267 10.57 -12.37 2.88
C VAL A 267 10.79 -10.92 2.49
N GLY A 268 9.74 -10.20 2.10
CA GLY A 268 9.80 -8.77 1.83
C GLY A 268 10.13 -8.01 3.11
N ALA A 269 10.57 -6.75 3.00
CA ALA A 269 10.73 -5.94 4.20
C ALA A 269 9.42 -5.85 5.00
N MET A 270 8.27 -5.80 4.32
CA MET A 270 6.94 -5.54 4.90
C MET A 270 5.90 -6.51 4.34
N PRO A 271 5.98 -7.82 4.67
CA PRO A 271 5.18 -8.86 4.04
C PRO A 271 3.66 -8.71 4.27
N ALA A 272 3.23 -7.92 5.26
CA ALA A 272 1.83 -7.69 5.59
C ALA A 272 1.26 -6.35 5.04
N ALA A 273 2.05 -5.56 4.31
CA ALA A 273 1.60 -4.30 3.71
C ALA A 273 0.79 -4.52 2.42
N GLN A 274 -0.19 -3.65 2.14
CA GLN A 274 -0.90 -3.67 0.86
C GLN A 274 -0.07 -2.97 -0.23
N GLY A 275 0.33 -3.72 -1.25
CA GLY A 275 0.94 -3.18 -2.46
C GLY A 275 -0.07 -2.79 -3.54
N ASP A 276 0.28 -1.76 -4.30
CA ASP A 276 -0.38 -1.36 -5.54
C ASP A 276 0.69 -0.82 -6.51
N VAL A 277 0.42 -0.84 -7.82
CA VAL A 277 1.35 -0.34 -8.84
C VAL A 277 0.65 0.61 -9.84
N VAL A 278 1.35 1.68 -10.22
CA VAL A 278 0.90 2.66 -11.23
C VAL A 278 1.97 2.81 -12.31
N SER A 279 1.64 2.48 -13.56
CA SER A 279 2.59 2.64 -14.65
C SER A 279 2.78 4.10 -15.05
N ILE A 280 4.04 4.47 -15.28
CA ILE A 280 4.40 5.72 -15.97
C ILE A 280 3.94 5.73 -17.43
N ARG A 281 3.43 4.61 -17.95
CA ARG A 281 2.87 4.51 -19.30
C ARG A 281 1.38 4.54 -19.21
N ARG A 282 0.81 5.40 -20.05
CA ARG A 282 -0.62 5.72 -20.05
C ARG A 282 -1.19 5.24 -21.36
N ASN A 283 -2.35 4.58 -21.30
CA ASN A 283 -2.98 3.75 -22.35
C ASN A 283 -3.40 4.50 -23.64
N SER A 284 -2.85 5.70 -23.88
CA SER A 284 -3.23 6.64 -24.96
C SER A 284 -2.02 7.38 -25.58
N ILE A 285 -0.80 7.18 -25.08
CA ILE A 285 0.41 7.92 -25.53
C ILE A 285 1.63 7.01 -25.68
N PRO A 286 2.47 7.18 -26.73
CA PRO A 286 3.63 6.31 -27.00
C PRO A 286 4.89 6.69 -26.19
N PHE A 287 4.75 7.41 -25.07
CA PHE A 287 5.83 7.92 -24.22
C PHE A 287 5.42 7.88 -22.75
N ASP A 288 6.41 7.92 -21.86
CA ASP A 288 6.16 7.92 -20.41
C ASP A 288 5.63 9.29 -19.97
N ASN A 289 4.71 9.29 -19.00
CA ASN A 289 4.18 10.46 -18.33
C ASN A 289 4.30 10.30 -16.81
N ARG A 290 5.52 10.49 -16.29
CA ARG A 290 5.84 10.39 -14.86
C ARG A 290 4.97 11.33 -14.00
N PRO A 291 4.78 12.62 -14.35
CA PRO A 291 3.95 13.53 -13.56
C PRO A 291 2.49 13.07 -13.45
N GLU A 292 1.91 12.55 -14.53
CA GLU A 292 0.54 12.01 -14.47
C GLU A 292 0.47 10.77 -13.58
N ALA A 293 1.43 9.84 -13.67
CA ALA A 293 1.47 8.67 -12.80
C ALA A 293 1.61 9.03 -11.31
N ILE A 294 2.46 10.02 -10.97
CA ILE A 294 2.58 10.56 -9.60
C ILE A 294 1.24 11.14 -9.14
N MET A 295 0.54 11.92 -9.98
CA MET A 295 -0.77 12.48 -9.64
C MET A 295 -1.88 11.41 -9.55
N ASP A 296 -1.80 10.35 -10.35
CA ASP A 296 -2.73 9.22 -10.36
C ASP A 296 -2.59 8.42 -9.06
N ALA A 297 -1.37 8.10 -8.64
CA ALA A 297 -1.06 7.53 -7.33
C ALA A 297 -1.47 8.47 -6.19
N THR A 298 -1.19 9.78 -6.30
CA THR A 298 -1.60 10.82 -5.33
C THR A 298 -3.11 10.83 -5.11
N SER A 299 -3.91 10.60 -6.14
CA SER A 299 -5.37 10.55 -6.00
C SER A 299 -5.86 9.35 -5.19
N ARG A 300 -5.10 8.23 -5.19
CA ARG A 300 -5.44 6.95 -4.55
C ARG A 300 -4.87 6.79 -3.14
N LEU A 301 -3.75 7.43 -2.82
CA LEU A 301 -3.12 7.36 -1.49
C LEU A 301 -3.71 8.38 -0.52
N SER A 302 -3.73 8.04 0.75
CA SER A 302 -4.12 8.90 1.88
C SER A 302 -2.89 9.44 2.61
N ALA A 303 -3.10 10.39 3.52
CA ALA A 303 -2.02 10.89 4.37
C ALA A 303 -1.38 9.73 5.18
N GLY A 304 -0.06 9.66 5.14
CA GLY A 304 0.74 8.62 5.76
C GLY A 304 0.82 7.29 5.02
N ASP A 305 0.09 7.09 3.91
CA ASP A 305 0.45 6.01 2.98
C ASP A 305 1.78 6.37 2.27
N VAL A 306 2.45 5.39 1.67
CA VAL A 306 3.76 5.56 1.03
C VAL A 306 3.63 5.55 -0.50
N MET A 307 4.45 6.36 -1.17
CA MET A 307 4.64 6.37 -2.61
C MET A 307 6.13 6.16 -2.91
N LEU A 308 6.44 5.12 -3.67
CA LEU A 308 7.79 4.87 -4.19
C LEU A 308 7.85 5.32 -5.65
N LEU A 309 8.93 6.03 -6.00
CA LEU A 309 9.17 6.56 -7.33
C LEU A 309 10.39 5.88 -7.96
N GLU A 310 10.24 4.66 -8.48
CA GLU A 310 11.36 3.98 -9.18
C GLU A 310 11.57 4.52 -10.59
N MET A 311 12.22 5.68 -10.61
CA MET A 311 12.45 6.49 -11.78
C MET A 311 13.70 7.35 -11.60
N GLN A 312 14.36 7.64 -12.71
CA GLN A 312 15.47 8.58 -12.77
C GLN A 312 15.44 9.33 -14.11
N VAL A 313 15.99 10.55 -14.15
CA VAL A 313 16.08 11.38 -15.38
C VAL A 313 17.54 11.66 -15.74
N SER A 314 17.79 12.08 -16.97
CA SER A 314 19.12 12.49 -17.44
C SER A 314 19.24 14.01 -17.54
N ASN A 315 20.43 14.56 -17.34
CA ASN A 315 20.72 15.96 -17.66
C ASN A 315 21.03 16.16 -19.17
N GLN A 316 21.26 17.41 -19.60
CA GLN A 316 21.51 17.71 -21.01
C GLN A 316 22.85 17.12 -21.49
N GLY A 317 22.79 16.27 -22.52
CA GLY A 317 23.97 15.82 -23.27
C GLY A 317 24.87 14.82 -22.54
N THR A 318 24.45 14.26 -21.40
CA THR A 318 25.18 13.20 -20.70
C THR A 318 24.29 11.98 -20.45
N THR A 319 24.92 10.88 -20.00
CA THR A 319 24.24 9.64 -19.61
C THR A 319 24.15 9.48 -18.08
N GLN A 320 24.56 10.48 -17.30
CA GLN A 320 24.40 10.48 -15.84
C GLN A 320 22.93 10.63 -15.46
N TYR A 321 22.44 9.77 -14.57
CA TYR A 321 21.09 9.85 -14.05
C TYR A 321 21.02 10.66 -12.75
N TRP A 322 19.87 11.29 -12.54
CA TRP A 322 19.53 12.21 -11.46
C TRP A 322 18.14 11.85 -10.89
N PRO A 323 17.78 12.31 -9.67
CA PRO A 323 16.43 12.14 -9.12
C PRO A 323 15.37 12.74 -10.04
N VAL A 324 14.15 12.20 -10.03
CA VAL A 324 13.08 12.73 -10.90
C VAL A 324 12.72 14.17 -10.55
N GLU A 325 12.88 14.59 -9.29
CA GLU A 325 12.66 15.98 -8.87
C GLU A 325 13.63 17.02 -9.49
N LEU A 326 14.59 16.61 -10.34
CA LEU A 326 15.34 17.54 -11.19
C LEU A 326 14.45 18.23 -12.25
N TYR A 327 13.38 17.58 -12.72
CA TYR A 327 12.45 18.12 -13.70
C TYR A 327 11.26 18.84 -13.04
N ASP A 328 10.69 19.84 -13.71
CA ASP A 328 9.69 20.73 -13.11
C ASP A 328 8.35 20.07 -12.85
N ALA A 329 7.82 19.32 -13.83
CA ALA A 329 6.51 18.69 -13.70
C ALA A 329 6.53 17.54 -12.66
N GLU A 330 7.62 16.78 -12.60
CA GLU A 330 7.86 15.77 -11.57
C GLU A 330 7.99 16.42 -10.18
N PHE A 331 8.78 17.48 -10.01
CA PHE A 331 8.90 18.20 -8.73
C PHE A 331 7.56 18.79 -8.25
N GLU A 332 6.76 19.38 -9.15
CA GLU A 332 5.43 19.90 -8.82
C GLU A 332 4.47 18.78 -8.38
N ALA A 333 4.47 17.64 -9.07
CA ALA A 333 3.65 16.48 -8.72
C ALA A 333 4.06 15.85 -7.38
N ILE A 334 5.37 15.74 -7.12
CA ILE A 334 5.92 15.28 -5.83
C ILE A 334 5.51 16.22 -4.71
N THR A 335 5.67 17.54 -4.91
CA THR A 335 5.28 18.56 -3.93
C THR A 335 3.78 18.51 -3.62
N ALA A 336 2.94 18.21 -4.62
CA ALA A 336 1.51 18.00 -4.41
C ALA A 336 1.20 16.74 -3.58
N ALA A 337 1.93 15.64 -3.82
CA ALA A 337 1.80 14.39 -3.07
C ALA A 337 2.21 14.55 -1.60
N THR A 338 3.38 15.15 -1.34
CA THR A 338 3.89 15.39 0.02
C THR A 338 3.03 16.41 0.78
N ALA A 339 2.51 17.44 0.10
CA ALA A 339 1.56 18.39 0.68
C ALA A 339 0.19 17.75 1.03
N LYS A 340 -0.21 16.67 0.35
CA LYS A 340 -1.36 15.82 0.75
C LYS A 340 -1.06 15.00 2.01
N GLY A 341 0.19 14.95 2.47
CA GLY A 341 0.65 14.18 3.61
C GLY A 341 1.09 12.76 3.27
N ILE A 342 1.19 12.39 1.99
CA ILE A 342 1.77 11.11 1.56
C ILE A 342 3.28 11.12 1.87
N VAL A 343 3.84 9.99 2.26
CA VAL A 343 5.30 9.81 2.36
C VAL A 343 5.82 9.46 0.97
N VAL A 344 6.67 10.31 0.38
CA VAL A 344 7.23 10.08 -0.96
C VAL A 344 8.71 9.74 -0.85
N ILE A 345 9.12 8.63 -1.45
CA ILE A 345 10.49 8.12 -1.46
C ILE A 345 10.95 7.99 -2.91
N GLU A 346 12.13 8.53 -3.24
CA GLU A 346 12.74 8.43 -4.57
C GLU A 346 14.25 8.10 -4.50
N PRO A 347 14.80 7.39 -5.49
CA PRO A 347 16.23 7.14 -5.58
C PRO A 347 17.02 8.42 -5.87
N ALA A 348 18.23 8.52 -5.33
CA ALA A 348 19.17 9.60 -5.65
C ALA A 348 19.64 9.62 -7.12
N GLY A 349 19.35 8.56 -7.88
CA GLY A 349 19.83 8.33 -9.23
C GLY A 349 21.23 7.72 -9.28
N ASN A 350 21.55 7.13 -10.43
CA ASN A 350 22.79 6.40 -10.65
C ASN A 350 23.69 7.13 -11.66
N GLY A 351 24.78 7.73 -11.17
CA GLY A 351 25.86 8.25 -12.03
C GLY A 351 26.57 7.10 -12.74
N LEU A 352 26.23 6.89 -14.02
CA LEU A 352 26.63 5.69 -14.77
C LEU A 352 28.14 5.47 -14.84
N ILE A 353 28.56 4.25 -14.47
CA ILE A 353 29.90 3.73 -14.75
C ILE A 353 29.90 3.07 -16.13
N GLN A 354 29.94 3.89 -17.18
CA GLN A 354 30.26 3.41 -18.54
C GLN A 354 31.56 4.02 -19.08
N THR A 355 32.10 5.04 -18.43
CA THR A 355 33.35 5.72 -18.83
C THR A 355 34.28 5.84 -17.62
N PRO A 356 35.57 5.47 -17.70
CA PRO A 356 36.54 5.75 -16.64
C PRO A 356 36.60 7.25 -16.33
N GLY A 357 36.31 7.64 -15.09
CA GLY A 357 36.22 9.04 -14.66
C GLY A 357 34.82 9.67 -14.76
N GLN A 358 33.80 8.92 -15.22
CA GLN A 358 32.40 9.21 -14.94
C GLN A 358 31.89 8.18 -13.94
N GLY A 359 31.57 8.67 -12.75
CA GLY A 359 30.85 7.91 -11.72
C GLY A 359 29.60 8.66 -11.32
N ASP A 360 29.24 8.46 -10.05
CA ASP A 360 28.38 9.30 -9.24
C ASP A 360 28.28 10.79 -9.59
N VAL A 361 27.12 11.36 -9.30
CA VAL A 361 26.86 12.80 -9.34
C VAL A 361 26.78 13.35 -7.91
N ASN A 362 27.48 14.46 -7.67
CA ASN A 362 27.19 15.32 -6.54
C ASN A 362 25.99 16.22 -6.88
N LEU A 363 24.82 15.95 -6.29
CA LEU A 363 23.58 16.68 -6.48
C LEU A 363 23.67 18.17 -6.06
N ASP A 364 24.66 18.53 -5.25
CA ASP A 364 24.93 19.93 -4.91
C ASP A 364 25.53 20.74 -6.08
N SER A 365 25.94 20.08 -7.17
CA SER A 365 26.64 20.69 -8.31
C SER A 365 25.69 21.28 -9.35
N ALA A 366 26.13 22.33 -10.02
CA ALA A 366 25.37 22.95 -11.09
C ALA A 366 25.15 22.00 -12.28
N VAL A 367 23.91 21.94 -12.77
CA VAL A 367 23.50 21.08 -13.89
C VAL A 367 22.61 21.82 -14.87
N THR A 368 22.80 21.55 -16.17
CA THR A 368 21.94 22.05 -17.25
C THR A 368 20.91 20.99 -17.61
N ARG A 369 19.61 21.32 -17.55
CA ARG A 369 18.53 20.39 -17.91
C ARG A 369 18.28 20.43 -19.43
N PRO A 370 17.71 19.37 -20.04
CA PRO A 370 17.49 19.36 -21.49
C PRO A 370 16.65 20.54 -21.98
N GLY A 371 17.21 21.31 -22.92
CA GLY A 371 16.57 22.52 -23.47
C GLY A 371 17.04 23.84 -22.83
N GLU A 372 17.76 23.78 -21.70
CA GLU A 372 18.38 24.94 -21.07
C GLU A 372 19.77 25.24 -21.67
N THR A 373 20.31 26.41 -21.34
CA THR A 373 21.67 26.86 -21.74
C THR A 373 22.56 27.24 -20.57
N GLU A 374 22.01 27.27 -19.35
CA GLU A 374 22.69 27.66 -18.12
C GLU A 374 22.66 26.50 -17.13
N ALA A 375 23.78 26.22 -16.47
CA ALA A 375 23.83 25.24 -15.39
C ALA A 375 23.43 25.91 -14.07
N ARG A 376 22.59 25.24 -13.27
CA ARG A 376 22.10 25.74 -11.97
C ARG A 376 22.18 24.65 -10.91
N GLU A 377 22.44 25.04 -9.67
CA GLU A 377 22.56 24.12 -8.52
C GLU A 377 21.16 23.77 -7.96
N TRP A 378 20.28 23.29 -8.83
CA TRP A 378 18.85 23.10 -8.55
C TRP A 378 18.55 22.33 -7.26
N LEU A 379 19.38 21.34 -6.92
CA LEU A 379 19.20 20.42 -5.79
C LEU A 379 20.15 20.73 -4.61
N ASN A 380 20.76 21.93 -4.56
CA ASN A 380 21.64 22.35 -3.47
C ASN A 380 20.93 23.29 -2.49
N PRO A 381 20.40 22.82 -1.34
CA PRO A 381 19.83 23.64 -0.27
C PRO A 381 20.59 24.90 0.17
N SER A 382 21.91 24.99 -0.10
CA SER A 382 22.73 26.16 0.25
C SER A 382 22.87 27.18 -0.90
N SER A 383 22.36 26.88 -2.10
CA SER A 383 22.51 27.70 -3.30
C SER A 383 21.37 28.72 -3.48
N PRO A 384 21.65 29.92 -4.04
CA PRO A 384 20.58 30.81 -4.50
C PRO A 384 19.77 30.25 -5.69
N ASP A 385 20.26 29.23 -6.39
CA ASP A 385 19.54 28.51 -7.46
C ASP A 385 18.64 27.38 -6.94
N TYR A 386 18.60 27.14 -5.62
CA TYR A 386 17.85 26.02 -5.04
C TYR A 386 16.36 26.12 -5.38
N ARG A 387 15.81 25.04 -5.97
CA ARG A 387 14.41 25.00 -6.40
C ARG A 387 13.39 24.93 -5.24
N GLY A 388 13.86 24.67 -4.03
CA GLY A 388 13.05 24.35 -2.87
C GLY A 388 13.01 22.84 -2.57
N ASP A 389 12.50 22.51 -1.39
CA ASP A 389 12.34 21.14 -0.92
C ASP A 389 10.97 20.59 -1.34
N SER A 390 10.95 19.50 -2.11
CA SER A 390 9.72 18.83 -2.54
C SER A 390 9.03 18.06 -1.40
N GLY A 391 9.73 17.85 -0.28
CA GLY A 391 9.32 17.01 0.83
C GLY A 391 9.61 15.52 0.62
N ALA A 392 10.11 15.09 -0.54
CA ALA A 392 10.48 13.69 -0.77
C ALA A 392 11.72 13.29 0.05
N ILE A 393 11.80 12.01 0.37
CA ILE A 393 12.95 11.35 0.99
C ILE A 393 13.84 10.82 -0.14
N ILE A 394 15.03 11.38 -0.32
CA ILE A 394 15.95 10.92 -1.37
C ILE A 394 16.91 9.87 -0.81
N VAL A 395 16.94 8.70 -1.47
CA VAL A 395 17.66 7.53 -1.00
C VAL A 395 18.93 7.28 -1.81
N GLY A 396 20.08 7.37 -1.13
CA GLY A 396 21.37 6.95 -1.67
C GLY A 396 21.62 5.45 -1.51
N ALA A 397 22.64 4.95 -2.21
CA ALA A 397 23.04 3.55 -2.17
C ALA A 397 24.43 3.36 -1.56
N SER A 398 24.55 2.31 -0.77
CA SER A 398 25.78 1.92 -0.07
C SER A 398 26.16 0.46 -0.33
N THR A 399 27.44 0.14 -0.14
CA THR A 399 27.95 -1.23 -0.24
C THR A 399 27.32 -2.13 0.82
N SER A 400 27.08 -3.39 0.50
CA SER A 400 26.56 -4.41 1.41
C SER A 400 27.44 -4.60 2.66
N THR A 401 28.76 -4.60 2.48
CA THR A 401 29.76 -4.94 3.49
C THR A 401 29.98 -3.81 4.52
N VAL A 402 30.04 -4.18 5.80
CA VAL A 402 30.39 -3.28 6.92
C VAL A 402 31.92 -3.26 7.14
N PRO A 403 32.57 -2.09 7.34
CA PRO A 403 32.01 -0.75 7.36
C PRO A 403 31.64 -0.26 5.94
N ARG A 404 30.41 0.22 5.78
CA ARG A 404 29.89 0.59 4.46
C ARG A 404 30.62 1.75 3.84
N SER A 405 30.75 1.74 2.53
CA SER A 405 31.05 2.92 1.73
C SER A 405 29.83 3.29 0.90
N LYS A 406 29.76 4.54 0.42
CA LYS A 406 28.82 4.89 -0.64
C LYS A 406 29.15 4.04 -1.88
N ALA A 407 28.14 3.52 -2.57
CA ALA A 407 28.36 2.84 -3.84
C ALA A 407 28.95 3.84 -4.87
N ILE A 408 29.92 3.39 -5.68
CA ILE A 408 30.70 4.28 -6.56
C ILE A 408 29.86 4.93 -7.70
N TRP A 409 28.70 4.35 -8.01
CA TRP A 409 27.69 4.90 -8.92
C TRP A 409 26.56 5.66 -8.21
N SER A 410 26.42 5.58 -6.89
CA SER A 410 25.34 6.28 -6.17
C SER A 410 25.61 7.77 -6.17
N ASN A 411 24.63 8.55 -6.59
CA ASN A 411 24.65 9.99 -6.36
C ASN A 411 24.66 10.32 -4.87
N TYR A 412 25.09 11.54 -4.55
CA TYR A 412 25.29 12.05 -3.19
C TYR A 412 25.12 13.56 -3.15
N GLY A 413 25.02 14.15 -1.97
CA GLY A 413 24.92 15.61 -1.80
C GLY A 413 24.12 15.98 -0.57
N SER A 414 23.93 17.27 -0.31
CA SER A 414 23.16 17.77 0.83
C SER A 414 21.65 17.50 0.74
N ARG A 415 21.14 17.17 -0.45
CA ARG A 415 19.74 16.79 -0.69
C ARG A 415 19.43 15.29 -0.48
N VAL A 416 20.44 14.41 -0.41
CA VAL A 416 20.25 12.98 -0.09
C VAL A 416 20.06 12.80 1.42
N ASP A 417 19.01 12.10 1.80
CA ASP A 417 18.50 12.04 3.18
C ASP A 417 19.00 10.83 3.97
N VAL A 418 18.90 9.65 3.37
CA VAL A 418 19.17 8.34 3.96
C VAL A 418 19.72 7.41 2.89
N HIS A 419 20.25 6.26 3.30
CA HIS A 419 20.68 5.22 2.36
C HIS A 419 20.24 3.83 2.77
N ALA A 420 20.40 2.87 1.87
CA ALA A 420 20.36 1.45 2.20
C ALA A 420 21.35 0.68 1.32
N TRP A 421 21.24 -0.65 1.28
CA TRP A 421 22.04 -1.48 0.40
C TRP A 421 21.72 -1.18 -1.06
N GLY A 422 22.76 -0.94 -1.85
CA GLY A 422 22.64 -0.75 -3.30
C GLY A 422 23.20 -1.92 -4.12
N GLU A 423 23.66 -2.98 -3.47
CA GLU A 423 24.29 -4.15 -4.08
C GLU A 423 23.97 -5.39 -3.25
N ASN A 424 24.04 -6.57 -3.85
CA ASN A 424 23.80 -7.86 -3.18
C ASN A 424 22.44 -7.93 -2.46
N VAL A 425 21.42 -7.26 -3.03
CA VAL A 425 20.06 -7.24 -2.49
C VAL A 425 19.28 -8.38 -3.13
N LEU A 426 19.26 -9.55 -2.49
CA LEU A 426 18.43 -10.67 -2.95
C LEU A 426 16.95 -10.27 -2.94
N THR A 427 16.25 -10.56 -4.03
CA THR A 427 14.82 -10.28 -4.22
C THR A 427 14.25 -11.19 -5.34
N THR A 428 12.93 -11.17 -5.53
CA THR A 428 12.28 -11.75 -6.71
C THR A 428 12.83 -11.14 -7.99
N MET A 429 12.88 -11.92 -9.04
CA MET A 429 13.37 -11.52 -10.36
C MET A 429 12.58 -12.30 -11.40
N CYS A 430 12.94 -12.16 -12.67
CA CYS A 430 12.59 -13.20 -13.63
C CYS A 430 13.66 -13.40 -14.71
N GLU A 431 13.63 -14.58 -15.32
CA GLU A 431 14.43 -14.95 -16.49
C GLU A 431 13.58 -14.91 -17.76
N ASP A 432 14.18 -14.53 -18.91
CA ASP A 432 13.49 -14.58 -20.20
C ASP A 432 13.58 -15.98 -20.80
N ASP A 433 12.43 -16.48 -21.30
CA ASP A 433 12.46 -17.58 -22.26
C ASP A 433 12.56 -17.09 -23.70
N PHE A 434 12.89 -18.01 -24.61
CA PHE A 434 12.92 -17.78 -26.05
C PHE A 434 11.56 -17.37 -26.67
N LEU A 435 10.49 -17.31 -25.87
CA LEU A 435 9.14 -16.90 -26.26
C LEU A 435 8.76 -15.51 -25.70
N GLY A 436 9.62 -14.87 -24.90
CA GLY A 436 9.40 -13.55 -24.31
C GLY A 436 8.52 -13.57 -23.04
N ASN A 437 8.49 -14.68 -22.30
CA ASN A 437 7.89 -14.75 -20.97
C ASN A 437 8.94 -14.57 -19.86
N CYS A 438 8.48 -14.15 -18.69
CA CYS A 438 9.23 -13.85 -17.48
C CYS A 438 8.96 -14.99 -16.48
N HIS A 439 9.90 -15.93 -16.31
CA HIS A 439 9.79 -17.06 -15.38
C HIS A 439 10.32 -16.69 -13.99
N ASP A 440 9.75 -17.23 -12.92
CA ASP A 440 10.14 -16.88 -11.55
C ASP A 440 11.61 -17.24 -11.30
N ASN A 441 12.33 -16.30 -10.66
CA ASN A 441 13.72 -16.47 -10.28
C ASN A 441 14.05 -15.56 -9.08
N TYR A 442 15.18 -15.77 -8.44
CA TYR A 442 15.70 -14.92 -7.37
C TYR A 442 17.13 -14.55 -7.67
N GLU A 443 17.43 -13.25 -7.73
CA GLU A 443 18.77 -12.77 -8.07
C GLU A 443 19.19 -11.60 -7.17
N PRO A 444 20.50 -11.37 -7.00
CA PRO A 444 21.01 -10.13 -6.42
C PRO A 444 20.71 -8.92 -7.31
N PHE A 445 19.86 -8.02 -6.82
CA PHE A 445 19.59 -6.72 -7.42
C PHE A 445 20.52 -5.62 -6.87
N GLY A 446 20.51 -4.46 -7.51
CA GLY A 446 21.36 -3.33 -7.15
C GLY A 446 21.00 -2.04 -7.91
N GLY A 447 21.63 -0.93 -7.50
CA GLY A 447 21.24 0.43 -7.88
C GLY A 447 20.66 1.19 -6.68
N THR A 448 20.45 2.51 -6.82
CA THR A 448 19.64 3.27 -5.84
C THR A 448 18.23 2.70 -5.74
N SER A 449 17.74 2.09 -6.83
CA SER A 449 16.49 1.34 -6.93
C SER A 449 16.41 0.06 -6.09
N ALA A 450 17.55 -0.47 -5.61
CA ALA A 450 17.55 -1.50 -4.58
C ALA A 450 17.51 -0.89 -3.17
N ALA A 451 18.01 0.34 -3.00
CA ALA A 451 18.07 1.00 -1.71
C ALA A 451 16.73 1.67 -1.31
N SER A 452 16.05 2.33 -2.24
CA SER A 452 14.75 2.98 -1.98
C SER A 452 13.68 2.03 -1.42
N PRO A 453 13.41 0.83 -1.98
CA PRO A 453 12.42 -0.09 -1.43
C PRO A 453 12.78 -0.61 -0.04
N ILE A 454 14.06 -0.71 0.33
CA ILE A 454 14.47 -1.04 1.70
C ILE A 454 14.07 0.10 2.66
N VAL A 455 14.24 1.36 2.25
CA VAL A 455 13.80 2.53 3.03
C VAL A 455 12.27 2.66 3.08
N VAL A 456 11.56 2.28 2.01
CA VAL A 456 10.09 2.13 2.03
C VAL A 456 9.67 1.12 3.07
N GLY A 457 10.39 -0.01 3.17
CA GLY A 457 10.21 -0.99 4.23
C GLY A 457 10.26 -0.32 5.60
N ALA A 458 11.38 0.31 5.95
CA ALA A 458 11.53 1.01 7.22
C ALA A 458 10.43 2.07 7.48
N ALA A 459 9.99 2.81 6.45
CA ALA A 459 8.91 3.79 6.57
C ALA A 459 7.56 3.13 6.89
N LEU A 460 7.22 2.00 6.26
CA LEU A 460 5.99 1.25 6.51
C LEU A 460 5.97 0.62 7.91
N SER A 461 7.08 0.01 8.37
CA SER A 461 7.25 -0.42 9.78
C SER A 461 6.89 0.69 10.77
N VAL A 462 7.45 1.89 10.54
CA VAL A 462 7.23 3.06 11.41
C VAL A 462 5.76 3.49 11.39
N GLN A 463 5.10 3.57 10.23
CA GLN A 463 3.67 3.90 10.18
C GLN A 463 2.81 2.85 10.90
N GLY A 464 3.11 1.57 10.72
CA GLY A 464 2.36 0.48 11.34
C GLY A 464 2.48 0.47 12.86
N MET A 465 3.70 0.54 13.40
CA MET A 465 3.92 0.62 14.85
C MET A 465 3.32 1.89 15.47
N LEU A 466 3.40 3.05 14.81
CA LEU A 466 2.75 4.27 15.29
C LEU A 466 1.22 4.11 15.37
N VAL A 467 0.59 3.55 14.33
CA VAL A 467 -0.86 3.30 14.31
C VAL A 467 -1.25 2.27 15.38
N ALA A 468 -0.45 1.21 15.58
CA ALA A 468 -0.69 0.21 16.63
C ALA A 468 -0.59 0.80 18.04
N ASN A 469 0.32 1.76 18.26
CA ASN A 469 0.42 2.54 19.49
C ASN A 469 -0.63 3.67 19.61
N GLY A 470 -1.59 3.75 18.68
CA GLY A 470 -2.68 4.74 18.70
C GLY A 470 -2.25 6.16 18.31
N ARG A 471 -1.06 6.32 17.71
CA ARG A 471 -0.54 7.59 17.21
C ARG A 471 -0.98 7.84 15.78
N SER A 472 -0.99 9.11 15.37
CA SER A 472 -1.22 9.49 13.98
C SER A 472 -0.01 9.12 13.11
N ARG A 473 -0.28 8.67 11.89
CA ARG A 473 0.74 8.49 10.85
C ARG A 473 1.51 9.78 10.58
N LEU A 474 2.77 9.65 10.18
CA LEU A 474 3.65 10.74 9.80
C LEU A 474 3.43 11.18 8.34
N ASN A 475 3.69 12.45 8.04
CA ASN A 475 3.89 12.92 6.68
C ASN A 475 5.34 12.67 6.20
N SER A 476 5.62 12.93 4.92
CA SER A 476 6.94 12.72 4.31
C SER A 476 8.10 13.34 5.08
N VAL A 477 7.99 14.62 5.48
CA VAL A 477 9.07 15.34 6.18
C VAL A 477 9.29 14.78 7.59
N GLN A 478 8.21 14.49 8.31
CA GLN A 478 8.29 13.86 9.64
C GLN A 478 8.93 12.47 9.58
N MET A 479 8.59 11.67 8.57
CA MET A 479 9.21 10.37 8.33
C MET A 479 10.70 10.51 8.00
N ARG A 480 11.05 11.46 7.12
CA ARG A 480 12.42 11.78 6.71
C ARG A 480 13.34 12.12 7.88
N ASP A 481 12.85 12.91 8.83
CA ASP A 481 13.60 13.30 10.01
C ASP A 481 13.70 12.14 11.02
N LEU A 482 12.63 11.35 11.17
CA LEU A 482 12.64 10.19 12.07
C LEU A 482 13.58 9.09 11.60
N LEU A 483 13.57 8.73 10.31
CA LEU A 483 14.43 7.66 9.74
C LEU A 483 15.94 7.95 9.86
N LYS A 484 16.34 9.20 10.10
CA LYS A 484 17.73 9.59 10.38
C LYS A 484 18.15 9.33 11.83
N THR A 485 17.19 9.07 12.73
CA THR A 485 17.44 8.91 14.17
C THR A 485 18.00 7.53 14.46
N GLY A 486 19.18 7.47 15.08
CA GLY A 486 19.87 6.21 15.39
C GLY A 486 20.50 5.48 14.19
N GLY A 487 20.24 5.94 12.96
CA GLY A 487 20.72 5.30 11.75
C GLY A 487 22.24 5.21 11.60
N SER A 488 22.71 4.19 10.88
CA SER A 488 24.14 3.90 10.71
C SER A 488 24.74 4.65 9.49
N PRO A 489 25.82 5.44 9.65
CA PRO A 489 26.45 6.16 8.54
C PRO A 489 27.39 5.29 7.71
N VAL A 490 27.72 5.75 6.50
CA VAL A 490 28.90 5.28 5.74
C VAL A 490 30.22 5.65 6.43
N SER A 491 31.30 4.95 6.09
CA SER A 491 32.64 5.08 6.70
C SER A 491 33.31 6.44 6.48
N ASN A 492 32.94 7.15 5.41
CA ASN A 492 33.50 8.45 5.05
C ASN A 492 32.42 9.42 4.50
N PRO A 493 31.51 9.94 5.33
CA PRO A 493 30.37 10.75 4.87
C PRO A 493 30.79 12.05 4.16
N SER A 494 31.94 12.62 4.50
CA SER A 494 32.43 13.87 3.91
C SER A 494 32.92 13.73 2.46
N ALA A 495 33.14 12.50 1.97
CA ALA A 495 33.53 12.21 0.59
C ALA A 495 32.37 11.65 -0.27
N GLY A 496 31.15 11.58 0.27
CA GLY A 496 30.00 10.99 -0.42
C GLY A 496 28.78 10.96 0.48
N ASN A 497 28.22 12.12 0.81
CA ASN A 497 27.08 12.23 1.71
C ASN A 497 25.81 11.59 1.11
N ILE A 498 25.39 10.47 1.70
CA ILE A 498 24.13 9.79 1.41
C ILE A 498 23.27 9.64 2.67
N GLY A 499 23.50 10.48 3.68
CA GLY A 499 22.82 10.37 4.98
C GLY A 499 23.24 9.15 5.79
N VAL A 500 22.26 8.50 6.41
CA VAL A 500 22.41 7.28 7.23
C VAL A 500 21.44 6.19 6.80
N MET A 501 21.75 4.92 7.08
CA MET A 501 20.81 3.82 6.91
C MET A 501 19.88 3.72 8.12
N PRO A 502 18.55 3.65 7.94
CA PRO A 502 17.60 3.52 9.05
C PRO A 502 17.90 2.32 9.95
N ASP A 503 17.55 2.44 11.22
CA ASP A 503 17.74 1.42 12.26
C ASP A 503 16.44 1.32 13.06
N LEU A 504 15.58 0.35 12.69
CA LEU A 504 14.26 0.21 13.28
C LEU A 504 14.34 -0.11 14.77
N LYS A 505 15.35 -0.87 15.19
CA LYS A 505 15.60 -1.17 16.60
C LYS A 505 15.97 0.07 17.41
N ALA A 506 16.79 0.98 16.86
CA ALA A 506 17.09 2.24 17.52
C ALA A 506 15.85 3.15 17.66
N LEU A 507 14.91 3.11 16.71
CA LEU A 507 13.64 3.84 16.79
C LEU A 507 12.70 3.26 17.87
N ILE A 508 12.61 1.93 17.96
CA ILE A 508 11.80 1.20 18.94
C ILE A 508 12.38 1.39 20.35
N ASP A 509 13.63 0.97 20.58
CA ASP A 509 14.28 1.00 21.91
C ASP A 509 14.53 2.43 22.41
N GLY A 510 14.58 3.42 21.49
CA GLY A 510 14.68 4.84 21.80
C GLY A 510 13.35 5.50 22.21
N GLY A 511 12.22 4.77 22.16
CA GLY A 511 10.90 5.29 22.52
C GLY A 511 10.32 6.29 21.52
N PHE A 512 10.83 6.36 20.29
CA PHE A 512 10.38 7.35 19.30
C PHE A 512 9.00 7.02 18.71
N LEU A 513 8.57 5.76 18.84
CA LEU A 513 7.31 5.22 18.33
C LEU A 513 6.20 5.08 19.39
N GLU A 514 6.50 5.35 20.67
CA GLU A 514 5.56 5.30 21.81
C GLU A 514 4.58 6.49 21.86
#